data_AF-A0A347ALJ5-F1
#
_entry.id   AF-A0A347ALJ5-F1
#
_cell.length_a   1.000
_cell.length_b   1.000
_cell.length_c   1.000
_cell.angle_alpha   90.00
_cell.angle_beta   90.00
_cell.angle_gamma   90.00
#
_symmetry.space_group_name_H-M   'P 1'
#
loop_
_entity.id
_entity.type
_entity.pdbx_description
1 polymer ?
#
loop_
_entity_poly.entity_id
_entity_poly.type
_entity_poly.pdbx_seq_one_letter_code
_entity_poly.pdbx_strand_id
1 'polypeptide(L)'
;MAMELNRKVEKLIEILKDKNCTVEKHSSVMEITFSQEEDAHWFENIFDNYQRESAVSCLMSMRGANDRYKFVFNVKDMDQFINLLEKSKDS
;
A
#
# COMPACT_ATOMS: atom_id res chain seq x y z
N MET A 1 -10.20 7.41 -18.70
CA MET A 1 -9.12 6.57 -18.11
C MET A 1 -8.43 7.21 -16.90
N ALA A 2 -8.18 8.53 -16.84
CA ALA A 2 -7.60 9.15 -15.63
C ALA A 2 -8.55 9.24 -14.41
N MET A 3 -9.86 9.35 -14.65
CA MET A 3 -10.86 9.56 -13.59
C MET A 3 -11.06 8.35 -12.68
N GLU A 4 -10.96 7.13 -13.21
CA GLU A 4 -11.07 5.90 -12.42
C GLU A 4 -9.88 5.68 -11.50
N LEU A 5 -8.66 5.94 -12.01
CA LEU A 5 -7.46 5.79 -11.20
C LEU A 5 -7.46 6.78 -10.03
N ASN A 6 -7.92 8.02 -10.23
CA ASN A 6 -8.02 9.00 -9.15
C ASN A 6 -8.99 8.54 -8.06
N ARG A 7 -10.16 8.00 -8.42
CA ARG A 7 -11.10 7.43 -7.43
C ARG A 7 -10.51 6.26 -6.63
N LYS A 8 -9.71 5.41 -7.28
CA LYS A 8 -9.03 4.29 -6.60
C LYS A 8 -7.96 4.80 -5.63
N VAL A 9 -7.21 5.83 -6.00
CA VAL A 9 -6.26 6.49 -5.10
C VAL A 9 -6.97 7.13 -3.91
N GLU A 10 -8.08 7.83 -4.13
CA GLU A 10 -8.89 8.38 -3.03
C GLU A 10 -9.38 7.29 -2.09
N LYS A 11 -9.92 6.18 -2.63
CA LYS A 11 -10.35 5.03 -1.84
C LYS A 11 -9.21 4.42 -1.02
N LEU A 12 -8.03 4.29 -1.61
CA LEU A 12 -6.83 3.81 -0.90
C LEU A 12 -6.47 4.73 0.27
N ILE A 13 -6.47 6.05 0.04
CA ILE A 13 -6.22 7.05 1.08
C ILE A 13 -7.27 6.94 2.19
N GLU A 14 -8.54 6.76 1.85
CA GLU A 14 -9.61 6.57 2.85
C GLU A 14 -9.43 5.30 3.68
N ILE A 15 -9.02 4.19 3.06
CA ILE A 15 -8.75 2.95 3.80
C ILE A 15 -7.57 3.14 4.75
N LEU A 16 -6.55 3.87 4.32
CA LEU A 16 -5.34 4.13 5.10
C LEU A 16 -5.42 5.37 6.00
N LYS A 17 -6.55 6.09 6.04
CA LYS A 17 -6.70 7.33 6.81
C LYS A 17 -6.47 7.16 8.32
N ASP A 18 -6.79 5.96 8.84
CA ASP A 18 -6.62 5.59 10.24
C ASP A 18 -5.18 5.17 10.56
N LYS A 19 -4.33 5.08 9.54
CA LYS A 19 -2.93 4.66 9.61
C LYS A 19 -2.02 5.86 9.43
N ASN A 20 -0.95 5.94 10.21
CA ASN A 20 -0.05 7.09 10.17
C ASN A 20 0.92 6.98 8.98
N CYS A 21 0.36 7.15 7.78
CA CYS A 21 1.06 6.95 6.51
C CYS A 21 0.83 8.08 5.51
N THR A 22 1.73 8.17 4.54
CA THR A 22 1.64 9.08 3.40
C THR A 22 1.56 8.26 2.13
N VAL A 23 0.62 8.60 1.26
CA VAL A 23 0.43 7.93 -0.04
C VAL A 23 0.85 8.91 -1.14
N GLU A 24 1.87 8.53 -1.92
CA GLU A 24 2.35 9.29 -3.06
C GLU A 24 2.10 8.52 -4.35
N LYS A 25 1.59 9.23 -5.37
CA LYS A 25 1.35 8.66 -6.69
C LYS A 25 2.46 9.11 -7.63
N HIS A 26 3.15 8.14 -8.22
CA HIS A 26 4.08 8.35 -9.33
C HIS A 26 3.45 7.90 -10.66
N SER A 27 4.17 8.10 -11.77
CA SER A 27 3.64 7.87 -13.13
C SER A 27 3.13 6.45 -13.39
N SER A 28 3.69 5.43 -12.73
CA SER A 28 3.29 4.02 -12.93
C SER A 28 3.28 3.20 -11.64
N VAL A 29 3.63 3.82 -10.51
CA VAL A 29 3.71 3.16 -9.22
C VAL A 29 3.09 4.06 -8.16
N MET A 30 2.59 3.43 -7.12
CA MET A 30 2.17 4.05 -5.89
C MET A 30 3.21 3.78 -4.83
N GLU A 31 3.40 4.77 -3.98
CA GLU A 31 4.30 4.71 -2.85
C GLU A 31 3.51 4.98 -1.59
N ILE A 32 3.71 4.16 -0.57
CA ILE A 32 3.13 4.35 0.75
C ILE A 32 4.28 4.36 1.75
N THR A 33 4.35 5.42 2.53
CA THR A 33 5.36 5.58 3.58
C THR A 33 4.68 5.63 4.93
N PHE A 34 4.96 4.65 5.78
CA PHE A 34 4.49 4.63 7.17
C PHE A 34 5.52 5.30 8.08
N SER A 35 5.00 6.10 9.01
CA SER A 35 5.80 6.76 10.03
C SER A 35 5.93 5.92 11.30
N GLN A 36 5.09 4.90 11.48
CA GLN A 36 5.09 4.00 12.63
C GLN A 36 5.40 2.57 12.20
N GLU A 37 6.26 1.90 12.98
CA GLU A 37 6.63 0.50 12.77
C GLU A 37 5.42 -0.44 12.89
N GLU A 38 4.51 -0.20 13.85
CA GLU A 38 3.33 -1.05 14.05
C GLU A 38 2.40 -1.06 12.83
N ASP A 39 2.12 0.12 12.26
CA ASP A 39 1.31 0.24 11.05
C ASP A 39 2.02 -0.38 9.84
N ALA A 40 3.35 -0.25 9.78
CA ALA A 40 4.14 -0.86 8.73
C ALA A 40 4.15 -2.39 8.83
N HIS A 41 4.28 -2.96 10.03
CA HIS A 41 4.21 -4.40 10.25
C HIS A 41 2.81 -4.94 9.98
N TRP A 42 1.76 -4.21 10.38
CA TRP A 42 0.39 -4.56 10.01
C TRP A 42 0.22 -4.63 8.49
N PHE A 43 0.74 -3.62 7.77
CA PHE A 43 0.69 -3.59 6.32
C PHE A 43 1.50 -4.74 5.72
N GLU A 44 2.75 -4.93 6.13
CA GLU A 44 3.61 -6.02 5.68
C GLU A 44 2.96 -7.39 5.92
N ASN A 45 2.32 -7.61 7.06
CA ASN A 45 1.64 -8.88 7.37
C ASN A 45 0.44 -9.17 6.45
N ILE A 46 -0.32 -8.14 6.05
CA ILE A 46 -1.41 -8.31 5.07
C ILE A 46 -0.84 -8.76 3.72
N PHE A 47 0.31 -8.19 3.35
CA PHE A 47 0.92 -8.41 2.04
C PHE A 47 1.95 -9.53 2.01
N ASP A 48 2.40 -10.10 3.13
CA ASP A 48 3.34 -11.24 3.17
C ASP A 48 2.72 -12.47 2.47
N ASN A 49 1.48 -12.79 2.81
CA ASN A 49 0.73 -13.84 2.13
C ASN A 49 0.53 -13.52 0.64
N TYR A 50 0.25 -12.25 0.34
CA TYR A 50 0.07 -11.81 -1.04
C TYR A 50 1.36 -11.88 -1.87
N GLN A 51 2.52 -11.53 -1.31
CA GLN A 51 3.81 -11.67 -1.98
C GLN A 51 4.17 -13.12 -2.24
N ARG A 52 3.81 -14.05 -1.33
CA ARG A 52 4.01 -15.48 -1.57
C ARG A 52 3.15 -16.03 -2.69
N GLU A 53 1.93 -15.53 -2.85
CA GLU A 53 0.99 -15.99 -3.89
C GLU A 53 1.14 -15.24 -5.22
N SER A 54 1.58 -13.98 -5.19
CA SER A 54 1.61 -13.07 -6.33
C SER A 54 3.01 -12.52 -6.55
N ALA A 55 3.77 -13.21 -7.40
CA ALA A 55 5.15 -12.91 -7.80
C ALA A 55 5.35 -11.55 -8.52
N VAL A 56 4.33 -10.69 -8.56
CA VAL A 56 4.29 -9.45 -9.36
C VAL A 56 4.34 -8.19 -8.49
N SER A 57 3.98 -8.28 -7.20
CA SER A 57 4.03 -7.12 -6.30
C SER A 57 5.37 -7.02 -5.57
N CYS A 58 6.28 -6.25 -6.16
CA CYS A 58 7.54 -5.85 -5.52
C CYS A 58 7.28 -4.85 -4.39
N LEU A 59 6.64 -5.32 -3.31
CA LEU A 59 6.57 -4.61 -2.04
C LEU A 59 7.98 -4.62 -1.44
N MET A 60 8.74 -3.58 -1.77
CA MET A 60 10.11 -3.39 -1.33
C MET A 60 10.09 -2.58 -0.05
N SER A 61 10.36 -3.20 1.10
CA SER A 61 10.56 -2.48 2.36
C SER A 61 11.95 -1.82 2.34
N MET A 62 11.98 -0.52 2.06
CA MET A 62 13.20 0.26 2.18
C MET A 62 13.21 0.95 3.55
N ARG A 63 14.09 0.52 4.45
CA ARG A 63 14.50 1.34 5.60
C ARG A 63 15.33 2.51 5.08
N GLY A 64 14.68 3.62 4.78
CA GLY A 64 15.37 4.87 4.49
C GLY A 64 16.12 5.39 5.72
N ALA A 65 17.00 6.39 5.54
CA ALA A 65 17.86 6.97 6.59
C ALA A 65 17.14 7.63 7.80
N ASN A 66 15.82 7.43 7.95
CA ASN A 66 14.95 8.05 8.96
C ASN A 66 13.86 7.08 9.51
N ASP A 67 14.12 5.76 9.54
CA ASP A 67 13.17 4.76 10.10
C ASP A 67 11.76 4.78 9.48
N ARG A 68 11.65 5.24 8.22
CA ARG A 68 10.38 5.24 7.49
C ARG A 68 10.23 3.93 6.73
N TYR A 69 9.11 3.25 6.94
CA TYR A 69 8.77 2.01 6.27
C TYR A 69 8.07 2.35 4.97
N LYS A 70 8.82 2.27 3.89
CA LYS A 70 8.33 2.61 2.55
C LYS A 70 7.96 1.34 1.81
N PHE A 71 6.80 1.35 1.17
CA PHE A 71 6.27 0.28 0.34
C PHE A 71 5.87 0.84 -1.02
N VAL A 72 6.18 0.11 -2.09
CA VAL A 72 5.90 0.55 -3.46
C VAL A 72 5.18 -0.57 -4.20
N PHE A 73 4.16 -0.22 -5.00
CA PHE A 73 3.44 -1.19 -5.82
C PHE A 73 2.98 -0.56 -7.15
N ASN A 74 2.66 -1.39 -8.14
CA ASN A 74 2.23 -0.89 -9.45
C ASN A 74 0.79 -0.37 -9.41
N VAL A 75 0.50 0.72 -10.11
CA VAL A 75 -0.88 1.23 -10.24
C VAL A 75 -1.83 0.21 -10.88
N LYS A 76 -1.29 -0.76 -11.64
CA LYS A 76 -2.08 -1.87 -12.23
C LYS A 76 -2.61 -2.84 -11.19
N ASP A 77 -1.92 -3.00 -10.07
CA ASP A 77 -2.29 -3.91 -8.97
C ASP A 77 -3.20 -3.22 -7.94
N MET A 78 -3.59 -1.96 -8.18
CA MET A 78 -4.35 -1.13 -7.25
C MET A 78 -5.67 -1.77 -6.79
N ASP A 79 -6.44 -2.37 -7.70
CA ASP A 79 -7.71 -3.02 -7.35
C ASP A 79 -7.50 -4.19 -6.37
N GLN A 80 -6.44 -4.95 -6.59
CA GLN A 80 -6.09 -6.08 -5.75
C GLN A 80 -5.57 -5.61 -4.38
N PHE A 81 -4.76 -4.55 -4.36
CA PHE A 81 -4.32 -3.88 -3.13
C PHE A 81 -5.49 -3.42 -2.27
N ILE A 82 -6.44 -2.69 -2.87
CA ILE A 82 -7.63 -2.18 -2.18
C ILE A 82 -8.44 -3.35 -1.60
N ASN A 83 -8.67 -4.41 -2.38
CA ASN A 83 -9.43 -5.57 -1.94
C ASN A 83 -8.78 -6.30 -0.75
N LEU A 84 -7.45 -6.46 -0.77
CA LEU A 84 -6.72 -7.06 0.35
C LEU A 84 -6.82 -6.20 1.62
N LEU A 85 -6.67 -4.88 1.49
CA LEU A 85 -6.79 -3.95 2.60
C LEU A 85 -8.21 -3.93 3.18
N GLU A 86 -9.25 -3.93 2.34
CA GLU A 86 -10.64 -4.00 2.79
C GLU A 86 -10.92 -5.30 3.56
N LYS A 87 -10.46 -6.46 3.06
CA LYS A 87 -10.60 -7.74 3.77
C LYS A 87 -9.90 -7.76 5.12
N SER A 88 -8.77 -7.06 5.25
CA SER A 88 -8.01 -7.00 6.49
C SER A 88 -8.65 -6.12 7.58
N LYS A 89 -9.54 -5.17 7.22
CA LYS A 89 -10.26 -4.31 8.17
C LYS A 89 -11.43 -5.02 8.86
N ASP A 90 -11.93 -6.12 8.28
CA ASP A 90 -13.09 -6.89 8.78
C ASP A 90 -12.69 -8.11 9.65
N SER A 91 -11.40 -8.29 9.96
CA SER A 91 -10.89 -9.40 10.82
C SER A 91 -10.48 -8.95 12.22
#